data_AF-A0A0V0W1I7-F1
#
_entry.id   AF-A0A0V0W1I7-F1
#
_cell.length_a   1.000
_cell.length_b   1.000
_cell.length_c   1.000
_cell.angle_alpha   90.00
_cell.angle_beta   90.00
_cell.angle_gamma   90.00
#
_symmetry.space_group_name_H-M   'P 1'
#
loop_
_entity.id
_entity.type
_entity.pdbx_description
1 polymer ?
#
loop_
_entity_poly.entity_id
_entity_poly.type
_entity_poly.pdbx_seq_one_letter_code
_entity_poly.pdbx_strand_id
1 'polypeptide(L)'
;MDHKAAVLRVNLNPESIICDFETALIPAIQGYFPNTRVQGSYFHFCQAVHRKVGELGLKTRYRTEEQTKRKIRILLATAFLPVPQVDTGVSLLEAGTTVSNVNAMANYAESEENNAQSDFIQLRVVSQDGKEVTFRVNMDMPLIKLMKAYSERTGIGLGSLRFVFDGSRLDDRKTPKELNMEDNDMIDVYQQQHGG
;
A
#
# COMPACT_ATOMS: atom_id res chain seq x y z
N MET A 1 -4.57 11.29 -22.19
CA MET A 1 -6.01 10.96 -22.24
C MET A 1 -6.44 10.93 -23.69
N ASP A 2 -6.88 9.75 -24.11
CA ASP A 2 -6.93 9.28 -25.48
C ASP A 2 -7.94 10.02 -26.36
N HIS A 3 -7.70 9.92 -27.67
CA HIS A 3 -8.46 10.41 -28.82
C HIS A 3 -10.00 10.25 -28.80
N LYS A 4 -10.59 9.65 -27.76
CA LYS A 4 -12.04 9.50 -27.57
C LYS A 4 -12.74 10.77 -27.06
N ALA A 5 -12.07 11.64 -26.30
CA ALA A 5 -12.70 12.88 -25.80
C ALA A 5 -13.00 13.89 -26.92
N ALA A 6 -12.14 13.96 -27.93
CA ALA A 6 -12.30 14.85 -29.09
C ALA A 6 -13.52 14.49 -29.96
N VAL A 7 -13.92 13.22 -29.98
CA VAL A 7 -15.06 12.72 -30.78
C VAL A 7 -16.41 13.13 -30.19
N LEU A 8 -16.47 13.42 -28.88
CA LEU A 8 -17.73 13.69 -28.16
C LEU A 8 -18.06 15.18 -27.97
N ARG A 9 -17.18 16.12 -28.38
CA ARG A 9 -17.35 17.58 -28.15
C ARG A 9 -17.72 17.93 -26.69
N VAL A 10 -17.26 17.15 -25.73
CA VAL A 10 -17.51 17.43 -24.31
C VAL A 10 -16.42 18.41 -23.86
N ASN A 11 -16.81 19.63 -23.52
CA ASN A 11 -15.92 20.59 -22.89
C ASN A 11 -15.72 20.16 -21.44
N LEU A 12 -14.61 19.48 -21.15
CA LEU A 12 -14.24 19.10 -19.81
C LEU A 12 -13.61 20.30 -19.11
N ASN A 13 -14.28 20.85 -18.11
CA ASN A 13 -13.73 21.85 -17.20
C ASN A 13 -13.91 21.36 -15.75
N PRO A 14 -13.12 20.35 -15.32
CA PRO A 14 -13.26 19.81 -13.98
C PRO A 14 -12.87 20.86 -12.94
N GLU A 15 -13.64 20.95 -11.86
CA GLU A 15 -13.33 21.84 -10.74
C GLU A 15 -12.09 21.36 -9.96
N SER A 16 -11.94 20.04 -9.81
CA SER A 16 -10.78 19.42 -9.18
C SER A 16 -10.31 18.18 -9.94
N ILE A 17 -9.00 17.94 -9.89
CA ILE A 17 -8.36 16.70 -10.34
C ILE A 17 -7.55 16.15 -9.17
N ILE A 18 -7.78 14.88 -8.82
CA ILE A 18 -6.98 14.15 -7.84
C ILE A 18 -5.92 13.37 -8.61
N CYS A 19 -4.65 13.54 -8.25
CA CYS A 19 -3.55 12.86 -8.91
C CYS A 19 -2.51 12.34 -7.92
N ASP A 20 -1.62 11.47 -8.38
CA ASP A 20 -0.40 11.15 -7.65
C ASP A 20 0.50 12.39 -7.58
N PHE A 21 1.39 12.45 -6.58
CA PHE A 21 2.27 13.59 -6.36
C PHE A 21 3.45 13.65 -7.37
N GLU A 22 3.28 13.10 -8.57
CA GLU A 22 4.33 13.13 -9.58
C GLU A 22 4.64 14.56 -10.02
N THR A 23 5.92 14.93 -9.90
CA THR A 23 6.41 16.29 -10.17
C THR A 23 6.12 16.74 -11.61
N ALA A 24 6.06 15.81 -12.56
CA ALA A 24 5.75 16.11 -13.96
C ALA A 24 4.25 16.23 -14.25
N LEU A 25 3.40 15.66 -13.40
CA LEU A 25 1.96 15.55 -13.67
C LEU A 25 1.20 16.83 -13.33
N ILE A 26 1.56 17.48 -12.22
CA ILE A 26 0.96 18.75 -11.79
C ILE A 26 1.08 19.84 -12.87
N PRO A 27 2.28 20.15 -13.43
CA PRO A 27 2.40 21.16 -14.48
C PRO A 27 1.70 20.74 -15.77
N ALA A 28 1.62 19.43 -16.08
CA ALA A 28 0.86 18.95 -17.23
C ALA A 28 -0.63 19.22 -17.07
N ILE A 29 -1.22 18.91 -15.90
CA ILE A 29 -2.64 19.18 -15.61
C ILE A 29 -2.93 20.68 -15.69
N GLN A 30 -2.08 21.51 -15.09
CA GLN A 30 -2.24 22.97 -15.13
C GLN A 30 -2.10 23.55 -16.54
N GLY A 31 -1.31 22.90 -17.41
CA GLY A 31 -1.17 23.29 -18.82
C GLY A 31 -2.43 23.03 -19.66
N TYR A 32 -3.18 21.97 -19.36
CA TYR A 32 -4.43 21.63 -20.06
C TYR A 32 -5.68 22.24 -19.40
N PHE A 33 -5.69 22.34 -18.07
CA PHE A 33 -6.80 22.84 -17.27
C PHE A 33 -6.34 23.89 -16.26
N PRO A 34 -6.13 25.15 -16.71
CA PRO A 34 -5.53 26.20 -15.87
C PRO A 34 -6.40 26.62 -14.68
N ASN A 35 -7.72 26.38 -14.75
CA ASN A 35 -8.67 26.71 -13.69
C ASN A 35 -8.96 25.55 -12.74
N THR A 36 -8.35 24.38 -12.96
CA THR A 36 -8.64 23.18 -12.18
C THR A 36 -7.74 23.11 -10.94
N ARG A 37 -8.35 22.83 -9.80
CA ARG A 37 -7.63 22.60 -8.55
C ARG A 37 -7.03 21.20 -8.53
N VAL A 38 -5.71 21.11 -8.59
CA VAL A 38 -4.99 19.84 -8.44
C VAL A 38 -4.90 19.49 -6.95
N GLN A 39 -5.33 18.29 -6.60
CA GLN A 39 -5.27 17.73 -5.26
C GLN A 39 -4.42 16.47 -5.27
N GLY A 40 -3.61 16.30 -4.23
CA GLY A 40 -2.88 15.07 -4.03
C GLY A 40 -3.81 13.94 -3.57
N SER A 41 -3.56 12.74 -4.11
CA SER A 41 -4.28 11.54 -3.70
C SER A 41 -3.75 11.05 -2.36
N TYR A 42 -4.60 11.10 -1.33
CA TYR A 42 -4.27 10.56 0.00
C TYR A 42 -3.89 9.07 -0.06
N PHE A 43 -4.56 8.30 -0.92
CA PHE A 43 -4.24 6.90 -1.18
C PHE A 43 -2.78 6.69 -1.65
N HIS A 44 -2.33 7.45 -2.65
CA HIS A 44 -0.96 7.32 -3.16
C HIS A 44 0.07 7.86 -2.15
N PHE A 45 -0.30 8.84 -1.33
CA PHE A 45 0.54 9.31 -0.22
C PHE A 45 0.73 8.21 0.83
N CYS A 46 -0.35 7.58 1.28
CA CYS A 46 -0.35 6.43 2.17
C CYS A 46 0.56 5.32 1.64
N GLN A 47 0.36 4.89 0.38
CA GLN A 47 1.22 3.90 -0.25
C GLN A 47 2.69 4.31 -0.28
N ALA A 48 3.00 5.58 -0.60
CA ALA A 48 4.37 6.06 -0.62
C ALA A 48 5.03 6.00 0.76
N VAL A 49 4.29 6.34 1.82
CA VAL A 49 4.75 6.25 3.21
C VAL A 49 4.98 4.79 3.61
N HIS A 50 4.04 3.89 3.31
CA HIS A 50 4.17 2.46 3.62
C HIS A 50 5.32 1.79 2.86
N ARG A 51 5.50 2.11 1.59
CA ARG A 51 6.67 1.70 0.81
C ARG A 51 7.96 2.17 1.48
N LYS A 52 8.01 3.43 1.95
CA LYS A 52 9.17 3.96 2.66
C LYS A 52 9.43 3.26 4.00
N VAL A 53 8.38 2.92 4.74
CA VAL A 53 8.47 2.10 5.96
C VAL A 53 9.10 0.73 5.63
N GLY A 54 8.74 0.14 4.49
CA GLY A 54 9.37 -1.07 3.95
C GLY A 54 10.85 -0.91 3.63
N GLU A 55 11.21 0.11 2.85
CA GLU A 55 12.60 0.41 2.48
C GLU A 55 13.50 0.63 3.71
N LEU A 56 12.96 1.21 4.78
CA LEU A 56 13.67 1.44 6.04
C LEU A 56 13.76 0.19 6.94
N GLY A 57 13.24 -0.97 6.50
CA GLY A 57 13.21 -2.20 7.29
C GLY A 57 12.27 -2.12 8.49
N LEU A 58 11.35 -1.15 8.51
CA LEU A 58 10.42 -0.92 9.61
C LEU A 58 9.12 -1.73 9.48
N LYS A 59 8.90 -2.47 8.38
CA LYS A 59 7.71 -3.33 8.16
C LYS A 59 7.43 -4.25 9.37
N THR A 60 8.44 -4.93 9.90
CA THR A 60 8.27 -5.81 11.08
C THR A 60 7.85 -5.02 12.32
N ARG A 61 8.54 -3.91 12.61
CA ARG A 61 8.22 -3.06 13.76
C ARG A 61 6.83 -2.44 13.65
N TYR A 62 6.43 -2.02 12.46
CA TYR A 62 5.08 -1.53 12.19
C TYR A 62 4.00 -2.57 12.54
N ARG A 63 4.26 -3.87 12.29
CA ARG A 63 3.33 -4.96 12.62
C ARG A 63 3.31 -5.32 14.11
N THR A 64 4.45 -5.24 14.81
CA THR A 64 4.59 -5.78 16.17
C THR A 64 4.62 -4.73 17.26
N GLU A 65 5.00 -3.49 16.95
CA GLU A 65 5.25 -2.43 17.92
C GLU A 65 4.24 -1.29 17.76
N GLU A 66 3.35 -1.16 18.75
CA GLU A 66 2.28 -0.15 18.73
C GLU A 66 2.83 1.28 18.68
N GLN A 67 4.03 1.53 19.23
CA GLN A 67 4.67 2.85 19.17
C GLN A 67 5.08 3.21 17.73
N THR A 68 5.70 2.28 17.00
CA THR A 68 6.09 2.47 15.60
C THR A 68 4.84 2.63 14.72
N LYS A 69 3.84 1.78 14.94
CA LYS A 69 2.54 1.88 14.27
C LYS A 69 1.89 3.25 14.48
N ARG A 70 1.85 3.71 15.74
CA ARG A 70 1.30 5.02 16.09
C ARG A 70 2.07 6.16 15.43
N LYS A 71 3.41 6.14 15.45
CA LYS A 71 4.21 7.19 14.81
C LYS A 71 3.93 7.29 13.32
N ILE A 72 3.81 6.17 12.63
CA ILE A 72 3.49 6.13 11.19
C ILE A 72 2.06 6.66 10.93
N ARG A 73 1.07 6.28 11.75
CA ARG A 73 -0.29 6.84 11.63
C ARG A 73 -0.34 8.35 11.87
N ILE A 74 0.45 8.85 12.82
CA ILE A 74 0.56 10.29 13.05
C ILE A 74 1.23 10.99 11.87
N LEU A 75 2.28 10.40 11.30
CA LEU A 75 2.90 10.91 10.07
C LEU A 75 1.88 11.00 8.94
N LEU A 76 1.05 9.97 8.74
CA LEU A 76 -0.03 10.00 7.75
C LEU A 76 -1.05 11.12 8.03
N ALA A 77 -1.40 11.32 9.30
CA ALA A 77 -2.31 12.38 9.72
C ALA A 77 -1.78 13.80 9.47
N THR A 78 -0.46 13.99 9.37
CA THR A 78 0.13 15.30 9.07
C THR A 78 -0.29 15.84 7.70
N ALA A 79 -0.72 14.98 6.77
CA ALA A 79 -1.27 15.40 5.48
C ALA A 79 -2.56 16.22 5.60
N PHE A 80 -3.25 16.14 6.74
CA PHE A 80 -4.46 16.91 7.03
C PHE A 80 -4.20 18.17 7.86
N LEU A 81 -2.94 18.44 8.24
CA LEU A 81 -2.59 19.69 8.93
C LEU A 81 -2.56 20.85 7.93
N PRO A 82 -2.99 22.05 8.35
CA PRO A 82 -2.72 23.27 7.59
C PRO A 82 -1.21 23.39 7.33
N VAL A 83 -0.81 23.83 6.14
CA VAL A 83 0.61 23.98 5.74
C VAL A 83 1.48 24.66 6.81
N PRO A 84 1.05 25.74 7.49
CA PRO A 84 1.86 26.38 8.53
C PRO A 84 2.12 25.52 9.78
N GLN A 85 1.36 24.45 9.98
CA GLN A 85 1.40 23.60 11.17
C GLN A 85 2.12 22.26 10.92
N VAL A 86 2.50 21.96 9.67
CA VAL A 86 3.15 20.69 9.31
C VAL A 86 4.46 20.51 10.07
N ASP A 87 5.33 21.52 10.08
CA ASP A 87 6.63 21.46 10.78
C ASP A 87 6.46 21.26 12.29
N THR A 88 5.44 21.89 12.86
CA THR A 88 5.10 21.72 14.29
C THR A 88 4.59 20.31 14.55
N GLY A 89 3.74 19.77 13.67
CA GLY A 89 3.24 18.39 13.76
C GLY A 89 4.36 17.35 13.69
N VAL A 90 5.32 17.53 12.77
CA VAL A 90 6.49 16.65 12.64
C VAL A 90 7.41 16.78 13.86
N SER A 91 7.67 17.99 14.34
CA SER A 91 8.49 18.21 15.54
C SER A 91 7.89 17.54 16.79
N LEU A 92 6.56 17.56 16.93
CA LEU A 92 5.86 16.87 18.03
C LEU A 92 5.96 15.35 17.92
N LEU A 93 5.94 14.81 16.70
CA LEU A 93 6.16 13.39 16.43
C LEU A 93 7.56 12.94 16.86
N GLU A 94 8.58 13.76 16.58
CA GLU A 94 9.96 13.53 16.99
C GLU A 94 10.14 13.64 18.51
N ALA A 95 9.49 14.62 19.13
CA ALA A 95 9.52 14.85 20.59
C ALA A 95 8.73 13.81 21.40
N GLY A 96 8.06 12.84 20.75
CA GLY A 96 7.27 11.80 21.42
C GLY A 96 6.07 12.34 22.20
N THR A 97 5.67 13.59 21.95
CA THR A 97 4.62 14.28 22.72
C THR A 97 3.27 14.04 22.09
N THR A 98 2.39 13.35 22.81
CA THR A 98 1.07 13.01 22.32
C THR A 98 0.04 14.06 22.71
N VAL A 99 -0.43 14.83 21.72
CA VAL A 99 -1.59 15.71 21.89
C VAL A 99 -2.84 14.89 21.57
N SER A 100 -3.86 14.93 22.43
CA SER A 100 -5.12 14.18 22.30
C SER A 100 -5.78 14.34 20.92
N ASN A 101 -5.64 15.52 20.31
CA ASN A 101 -6.19 15.85 18.99
C ASN A 101 -5.48 15.10 17.85
N VAL A 102 -4.18 14.81 18.00
CA VAL A 102 -3.38 14.11 16.98
C VAL A 102 -3.77 12.63 16.90
N ASN A 103 -4.18 12.02 18.01
CA ASN A 103 -4.72 10.65 18.00
C ASN A 103 -6.05 10.59 17.22
N ALA A 104 -6.92 11.59 17.36
CA ALA A 104 -8.17 11.64 16.61
C ALA A 104 -7.91 11.78 15.11
N MET A 105 -6.95 12.62 14.71
CA MET A 105 -6.54 12.76 13.31
C MET A 105 -5.87 11.49 12.76
N ALA A 106 -5.06 10.79 13.57
CA ALA A 106 -4.46 9.50 13.20
C ALA A 106 -5.51 8.41 12.98
N ASN A 107 -6.55 8.36 13.82
CA ASN A 107 -7.65 7.41 13.63
C ASN A 107 -8.49 7.75 12.40
N TYR A 108 -8.71 9.05 12.12
CA TYR A 108 -9.42 9.51 10.94
C TYR A 108 -8.64 9.19 9.65
N ALA A 109 -7.35 9.48 9.64
CA ALA A 109 -6.40 9.13 8.58
C ALA A 109 -6.45 7.62 8.25
N GLU A 110 -6.50 6.77 9.28
CA GLU A 110 -6.63 5.31 9.12
C GLU A 110 -8.01 4.90 8.57
N SER A 111 -9.09 5.58 8.95
CA SER A 111 -10.42 5.27 8.39
C SER A 111 -10.53 5.61 6.90
N GLU A 112 -9.94 6.71 6.45
CA GLU A 112 -9.92 7.11 5.04
C GLU A 112 -9.02 6.19 4.21
N GLU A 113 -7.88 5.77 4.76
CA GLU A 113 -6.96 4.82 4.12
C GLU A 113 -7.61 3.45 3.91
N ASN A 114 -8.32 2.94 4.92
CA ASN A 114 -9.06 1.68 4.82
C ASN A 114 -10.18 1.72 3.77
N ASN A 115 -10.75 2.89 3.48
CA ASN A 115 -11.80 3.07 2.49
C ASN A 115 -11.24 3.18 1.05
N ALA A 116 -9.99 3.64 0.92
CA ALA A 116 -9.36 3.88 -0.37
C ALA A 116 -8.61 2.67 -0.95
N GLN A 117 -8.35 1.62 -0.18
CA GLN A 117 -7.56 0.50 -0.68
C GLN A 117 -8.35 -0.37 -1.67
N SER A 118 -7.83 -0.53 -2.89
CA SER A 118 -8.35 -1.47 -3.89
C SER A 118 -8.64 -2.82 -3.23
N ASP A 119 -9.84 -3.36 -3.45
CA ASP A 119 -10.22 -4.70 -2.99
C ASP A 119 -9.25 -5.78 -3.46
N PHE A 120 -8.45 -5.50 -4.50
CA PHE A 120 -7.48 -6.43 -5.07
C PHE A 120 -6.08 -5.86 -5.23
N ILE A 121 -5.07 -6.70 -4.98
CA ILE A 121 -3.65 -6.43 -5.26
C ILE A 121 -3.07 -7.57 -6.13
N GLN A 122 -2.04 -7.29 -6.92
CA GLN A 122 -1.20 -8.31 -7.55
C GLN A 122 -0.07 -8.72 -6.60
N LEU A 123 0.14 -10.02 -6.44
CA LEU A 123 1.25 -10.58 -5.68
C LEU A 123 2.09 -11.47 -6.60
N ARG A 124 3.41 -11.39 -6.44
CA ARG A 124 4.40 -12.17 -7.20
C ARG A 124 4.86 -13.33 -6.33
N VAL A 125 4.61 -14.55 -6.76
CA VAL A 125 5.06 -15.75 -6.04
C VAL A 125 6.28 -16.31 -6.76
N VAL A 126 7.44 -16.30 -6.09
CA VAL A 126 8.73 -16.66 -6.67
C VAL A 126 9.28 -17.91 -6.02
N SER A 127 9.62 -18.92 -6.83
CA SER A 127 10.29 -20.13 -6.34
C SER A 127 11.81 -20.04 -6.37
N GLN A 128 12.47 -20.97 -5.68
CA GLN A 128 13.93 -21.09 -5.60
C GLN A 128 14.65 -21.19 -6.96
N ASP A 129 13.97 -21.68 -8.00
CA ASP A 129 14.50 -21.78 -9.37
C ASP A 129 14.29 -20.49 -10.19
N GLY A 130 13.79 -19.42 -9.56
CA GLY A 130 13.55 -18.13 -10.20
C GLY A 130 12.27 -18.07 -11.02
N LYS A 131 11.43 -19.12 -11.02
CA LYS A 131 10.11 -19.04 -11.66
C LYS A 131 9.20 -18.12 -10.84
N GLU A 132 8.49 -17.27 -11.56
CA GLU A 132 7.57 -16.31 -10.99
C GLU A 132 6.16 -16.57 -11.49
N VAL A 133 5.19 -16.56 -10.57
CA VAL A 133 3.77 -16.67 -10.87
C VAL A 133 3.05 -15.50 -10.21
N THR A 134 2.34 -14.70 -10.99
CA THR A 134 1.54 -13.58 -10.48
C THR A 134 0.10 -14.01 -10.16
N PHE A 135 -0.45 -13.45 -9.09
CA PHE A 135 -1.82 -13.65 -8.66
C PHE A 135 -2.47 -12.32 -8.33
N ARG A 136 -3.67 -12.09 -8.86
CA ARG A 136 -4.54 -11.04 -8.35
C ARG A 136 -5.34 -11.59 -7.18
N VAL A 137 -5.14 -11.05 -5.99
CA VAL A 137 -5.78 -11.51 -4.74
C VAL A 137 -6.66 -10.42 -4.16
N ASN A 138 -7.71 -10.83 -3.45
CA ASN A 138 -8.54 -9.91 -2.70
C ASN A 138 -7.93 -9.63 -1.32
N MET A 139 -7.90 -8.37 -0.91
CA MET A 139 -7.28 -7.89 0.33
C MET A 139 -7.87 -8.51 1.61
N ASP A 140 -9.15 -8.88 1.60
CA ASP A 140 -9.87 -9.46 2.75
C ASP A 140 -10.00 -10.99 2.67
N MET A 141 -9.46 -11.62 1.62
CA MET A 141 -9.49 -13.07 1.47
C MET A 141 -8.24 -13.72 2.07
N PRO A 142 -8.37 -14.81 2.83
CA PRO A 142 -7.22 -15.55 3.36
C PRO A 142 -6.28 -16.07 2.28
N LEU A 143 -4.97 -16.00 2.56
CA LEU A 143 -3.91 -16.36 1.63
C LEU A 143 -3.83 -17.85 1.31
N ILE A 144 -4.48 -18.72 2.08
CA ILE A 144 -4.63 -20.16 1.76
C ILE A 144 -5.15 -20.39 0.33
N LYS A 145 -6.00 -19.49 -0.20
CA LYS A 145 -6.51 -19.60 -1.57
C LYS A 145 -5.40 -19.42 -2.61
N LEU A 146 -4.54 -18.42 -2.42
CA LEU A 146 -3.36 -18.20 -3.27
C LEU A 146 -2.42 -19.39 -3.17
N MET A 147 -2.15 -19.90 -1.96
CA MET A 147 -1.22 -21.00 -1.74
C MET A 147 -1.70 -22.31 -2.39
N LYS A 148 -3.00 -22.60 -2.29
CA LYS A 148 -3.63 -23.74 -2.99
C LYS A 148 -3.54 -23.60 -4.51
N ALA A 149 -3.88 -22.42 -5.04
CA ALA A 149 -3.80 -22.17 -6.47
C ALA A 149 -2.36 -22.29 -7.01
N TYR A 150 -1.36 -21.89 -6.22
CA TYR A 150 0.06 -22.09 -6.57
C TYR A 150 0.47 -23.57 -6.53
N SER A 151 0.05 -24.31 -5.50
CA SER A 151 0.27 -25.76 -5.39
C SER A 151 -0.33 -26.52 -6.58
N GLU A 152 -1.56 -26.19 -6.97
CA GLU A 152 -2.23 -26.77 -8.15
C GLU A 152 -1.50 -26.44 -9.45
N ARG A 153 -1.07 -25.18 -9.65
CA ARG A 153 -0.34 -24.76 -10.85
C ARG A 153 1.03 -25.41 -10.98
N THR A 154 1.70 -25.70 -9.87
CA THR A 154 3.05 -26.29 -9.87
C THR A 154 3.03 -27.81 -9.78
N GLY A 155 1.89 -28.41 -9.42
CA GLY A 155 1.76 -29.86 -9.18
C GLY A 155 2.47 -30.33 -7.90
N ILE A 156 2.99 -29.42 -7.07
CA ILE A 156 3.69 -29.75 -5.84
C ILE A 156 2.68 -29.70 -4.70
N GLY A 157 2.62 -30.76 -3.89
CA GLY A 157 1.71 -30.81 -2.75
C GLY A 157 1.93 -29.64 -1.78
N LEU A 158 0.84 -29.00 -1.34
CA LEU A 158 0.88 -27.83 -0.45
C LEU A 158 1.73 -28.06 0.81
N GLY A 159 1.71 -29.28 1.37
CA GLY A 159 2.50 -29.64 2.55
C GLY A 159 4.01 -29.69 2.31
N SER A 160 4.46 -29.75 1.05
CA SER A 160 5.88 -29.69 0.66
C SER A 160 6.34 -28.27 0.31
N LEU A 161 5.45 -27.27 0.40
CA LEU A 161 5.76 -25.88 0.08
C LEU A 161 5.79 -25.03 1.35
N ARG A 162 6.83 -24.21 1.47
CA ARG A 162 6.95 -23.18 2.50
C ARG A 162 6.89 -21.81 1.84
N PHE A 163 5.85 -21.06 2.13
CA PHE A 163 5.68 -19.67 1.69
C PHE A 163 6.26 -18.73 2.73
N VAL A 164 7.01 -17.73 2.28
CA VAL A 164 7.70 -16.75 3.10
C VAL A 164 7.40 -15.35 2.56
N PHE A 165 7.09 -14.43 3.46
CA PHE A 165 6.86 -13.03 3.17
C PHE A 165 7.61 -12.18 4.20
N ASP A 166 8.36 -11.18 3.76
CA ASP A 166 9.28 -10.38 4.59
C ASP A 166 10.17 -11.24 5.52
N GLY A 167 10.71 -12.35 4.97
CA GLY A 167 11.57 -13.28 5.70
C GLY A 167 10.86 -14.15 6.75
N SER A 168 9.56 -13.96 6.98
CA SER A 168 8.76 -14.73 7.94
C SER A 168 7.88 -15.75 7.23
N ARG A 169 7.64 -16.91 7.87
CA ARG A 169 6.71 -17.91 7.31
C ARG A 169 5.31 -17.30 7.24
N LEU A 170 4.69 -17.42 6.07
CA LEU A 170 3.35 -16.92 5.83
C LEU A 170 2.32 -17.81 6.56
N ASP A 171 1.40 -17.17 7.28
CA ASP A 171 0.24 -17.81 7.90
C ASP A 171 -0.89 -17.88 6.86
N ASP A 172 -1.42 -19.07 6.63
CA ASP A 172 -2.41 -19.33 5.57
C ASP A 172 -3.79 -18.75 5.88
N ARG A 173 -4.08 -18.47 7.16
CA ARG A 173 -5.34 -17.87 7.59
C ARG A 173 -5.37 -16.36 7.44
N LYS A 174 -4.19 -15.72 7.37
CA LYS A 174 -4.09 -14.27 7.28
C LYS A 174 -4.46 -13.75 5.91
N THR A 175 -4.98 -12.53 5.88
CA THR A 175 -5.30 -11.82 4.64
C THR A 175 -4.14 -10.92 4.21
N PRO A 176 -4.07 -10.52 2.93
CA PRO A 176 -3.11 -9.51 2.49
C PRO A 176 -3.20 -8.21 3.29
N LYS A 177 -4.42 -7.78 3.64
CA LYS A 177 -4.67 -6.58 4.45
C LYS A 177 -4.06 -6.69 5.85
N GLU A 178 -4.26 -7.81 6.54
CA GLU A 178 -3.70 -8.03 7.88
C GLU A 178 -2.16 -8.06 7.87
N LEU A 179 -1.58 -8.46 6.75
CA LEU A 179 -0.14 -8.46 6.55
C LEU A 179 0.39 -7.13 6.00
N ASN A 180 -0.47 -6.16 5.67
CA ASN A 180 -0.08 -4.92 4.99
C ASN A 180 0.73 -5.24 3.71
N MET A 181 0.22 -6.15 2.90
CA MET A 181 0.75 -6.44 1.58
C MET A 181 0.36 -5.35 0.60
N GLU A 182 1.29 -5.00 -0.28
CA GLU A 182 1.12 -3.99 -1.32
C GLU A 182 1.09 -4.63 -2.72
N ASP A 183 0.69 -3.84 -3.71
CA ASP A 183 0.70 -4.27 -5.09
C ASP A 183 2.13 -4.59 -5.54
N ASN A 184 2.28 -5.75 -6.18
CA ASN A 184 3.54 -6.35 -6.63
C ASN A 184 4.50 -6.82 -5.52
N ASP A 185 4.03 -6.95 -4.27
CA ASP A 185 4.82 -7.59 -3.22
C ASP A 185 5.19 -9.04 -3.58
N MET A 186 6.37 -9.47 -3.13
CA MET A 186 6.94 -10.78 -3.42
C MET A 186 6.71 -11.77 -2.27
N ILE A 187 6.26 -12.97 -2.61
CA ILE A 187 6.17 -14.13 -1.72
C ILE A 187 7.17 -15.19 -2.22
N ASP A 188 8.15 -15.52 -1.39
CA ASP A 188 9.12 -16.57 -1.70
C ASP A 188 8.55 -17.95 -1.38
N VAL A 189 8.84 -18.94 -2.23
CA VAL A 189 8.41 -20.33 -2.05
C VAL A 189 9.60 -21.27 -2.06
N TYR A 190 9.72 -22.03 -0.98
CA TYR A 190 10.77 -23.04 -0.76
C TYR A 190 10.14 -24.43 -0.77
N GLN A 191 10.70 -25.36 -1.53
CA GLN A 191 10.30 -26.76 -1.44
C GLN A 191 11.02 -27.43 -0.26
N GLN A 192 10.27 -28.14 0.57
CA GLN A 192 10.85 -28.95 1.64
C GLN A 192 11.45 -30.23 1.04
N GLN A 193 12.78 -30.34 1.07
CA GLN A 193 13.45 -31.59 0.69
C GLN A 193 13.09 -32.67 1.70
N HIS A 194 12.44 -33.74 1.22
CA HIS A 194 12.40 -34.99 1.95
C HIS A 194 13.73 -35.68 1.66
N GLY A 195 14.67 -35.59 2.61
CA GLY A 195 15.93 -36.31 2.53
C GLY A 195 15.65 -37.82 2.42
N GLY A 196 16.21 -38.43 1.37
CA GLY A 196 16.35 -39.88 1.28
C GLY A 196 17.53 -40.37 2.10
#